data_AF-A0A3S4DJK5-F1
#
_entry.id   AF-A0A3S4DJK5-F1
#
_cell.length_a   1.000
_cell.length_b   1.000
_cell.length_c   1.000
_cell.angle_alpha   90.00
_cell.angle_beta   90.00
_cell.angle_gamma   90.00
#
_symmetry.space_group_name_H-M   'P 1'
#
loop_
_entity.id
_entity.type
_entity.pdbx_description
1 polymer ?
#
loop_
_entity_poly.entity_id
_entity_poly.type
_entity_poly.pdbx_seq_one_letter_code
_entity_poly.pdbx_strand_id
1 'polypeptide(L)'
;MSTRTLGPGSLKIGETASAREWAGELSKCAITVDTSAEDPTPMLDGSEQAGEETYAYVLALTLQQNYEFDSLEMFCFANRGKELPFVFTPNNAGGIDWSGTVRIRPVNIGGDVKKRNTSDAEFPIVGEPTPGEVA
;
A
#
# COMPACT_ATOMS: atom_id res chain seq x y z
N MET A 1 -14.11 14.38 17.29
CA MET A 1 -14.94 13.59 16.35
C MET A 1 -14.03 12.60 15.66
N SER A 2 -14.30 11.31 15.75
CA SER A 2 -13.53 10.31 14.98
C SER A 2 -13.89 10.46 13.51
N THR A 3 -12.94 10.92 12.69
CA THR A 3 -13.10 10.97 11.24
C THR A 3 -13.11 9.54 10.69
N ARG A 4 -14.16 9.19 9.94
CA ARG A 4 -14.38 7.84 9.38
C ARG A 4 -14.17 7.79 7.87
N THR A 5 -13.82 8.92 7.27
CA THR A 5 -13.62 9.08 5.82
C THR A 5 -12.15 9.33 5.54
N LEU A 6 -11.63 8.79 4.44
CA LEU A 6 -10.40 9.34 3.87
C LEU A 6 -10.64 10.83 3.61
N GLY A 7 -9.75 11.66 4.15
CA GLY A 7 -9.76 13.11 3.98
C GLY A 7 -8.66 13.53 3.01
N PRO A 8 -8.28 14.81 2.95
CA PRO A 8 -6.98 15.16 2.41
C PRO A 8 -5.92 14.37 3.21
N GLY A 9 -5.26 13.44 2.53
CA GLY A 9 -4.24 12.57 3.06
C GLY A 9 -2.99 12.67 2.20
N SER A 10 -1.95 11.93 2.57
CA SER A 10 -0.68 11.88 1.85
C SER A 10 -0.29 10.44 1.55
N LEU A 11 0.39 10.23 0.43
CA LEU A 11 1.10 8.99 0.16
C LEU A 11 2.46 9.36 -0.41
N LYS A 12 3.49 9.19 0.42
CA LYS A 12 4.87 9.43 0.05
C LYS A 12 5.57 8.11 -0.18
N ILE A 13 6.28 7.98 -1.30
CA ILE A 13 7.08 6.79 -1.62
C ILE A 13 8.49 7.23 -2.01
N GLY A 14 9.51 6.60 -1.41
CA GLY A 14 10.92 6.88 -1.63
C GLY A 14 11.65 7.22 -0.33
N GLU A 15 12.98 7.24 -0.37
CA GLU A 15 13.81 7.58 0.80
C GLU A 15 13.44 8.94 1.38
N THR A 16 13.56 9.14 2.70
CA THR A 16 13.05 10.32 3.42
C THR A 16 13.42 11.67 2.78
N ALA A 17 14.60 11.78 2.16
CA ALA A 17 15.07 13.00 1.48
C ALA A 17 14.57 13.17 0.03
N SER A 18 14.10 12.09 -0.60
CA SER A 18 13.65 12.04 -2.00
C SER A 18 12.24 11.46 -2.14
N ALA A 19 11.49 11.37 -1.04
CA ALA A 19 10.16 10.80 -1.02
C ALA A 19 9.23 11.67 -1.85
N ARG A 20 8.60 11.06 -2.85
CA ARG A 20 7.67 11.75 -3.75
C ARG A 20 6.25 11.60 -3.24
N GLU A 21 5.49 12.69 -3.29
CA GLU A 21 4.09 12.75 -2.87
C GLU A 21 3.18 12.40 -4.04
N TRP A 22 2.28 11.43 -3.84
CA TRP A 22 1.43 10.87 -4.90
C TRP A 22 -0.08 11.05 -4.66
N ALA A 23 -0.48 11.70 -3.57
CA ALA A 23 -1.89 11.83 -3.20
C ALA A 23 -2.76 12.49 -4.28
N GLY A 24 -2.20 13.38 -5.12
CA GLY A 24 -2.92 14.04 -6.21
C GLY A 24 -3.27 13.14 -7.39
N GLU A 25 -2.59 12.00 -7.55
CA GLU A 25 -2.81 11.04 -8.64
C GLU A 25 -3.63 9.82 -8.20
N LEU A 26 -4.04 9.76 -6.93
CA LEU A 26 -4.71 8.60 -6.35
C LEU A 26 -6.17 8.89 -6.05
N SER A 27 -7.06 8.02 -6.55
CA SER A 27 -8.48 8.03 -6.16
C SER A 27 -8.79 7.08 -5.00
N LYS A 28 -7.87 6.16 -4.69
CA LYS A 28 -7.98 5.19 -3.60
C LYS A 28 -6.59 4.78 -3.11
N CYS A 29 -6.43 4.66 -1.79
CA CYS A 29 -5.25 4.08 -1.14
C CYS A 29 -5.70 3.34 0.12
N ALA A 30 -5.28 2.08 0.28
CA ALA A 30 -5.64 1.24 1.41
C ALA A 30 -4.50 0.26 1.73
N ILE A 31 -4.27 0.01 3.02
CA ILE A 31 -3.46 -1.12 3.47
C ILE A 31 -4.42 -2.28 3.72
N THR A 32 -4.28 -3.36 2.96
CA THR A 32 -5.07 -4.59 3.10
C THR A 32 -4.23 -5.65 3.80
N VAL A 33 -4.88 -6.43 4.66
CA VAL A 33 -4.25 -7.52 5.41
C VAL A 33 -4.81 -8.84 4.88
N ASP A 34 -3.92 -9.74 4.51
CA ASP A 34 -4.23 -11.13 4.20
C ASP A 34 -3.75 -11.99 5.38
N THR A 35 -4.67 -12.73 5.99
CA THR A 35 -4.38 -13.60 7.13
C THR A 35 -4.57 -15.05 6.72
N SER A 36 -3.54 -15.86 6.92
CA SER A 36 -3.59 -17.31 6.71
C SER A 36 -3.22 -18.02 8.00
N ALA A 37 -3.98 -19.05 8.36
CA ALA A 37 -3.72 -19.88 9.53
C ALA A 37 -3.55 -21.33 9.09
N GLU A 38 -2.52 -22.00 9.60
CA GLU A 38 -2.37 -23.44 9.41
C GLU A 38 -3.38 -24.22 10.26
N ASP A 39 -3.81 -25.39 9.78
CA ASP A 39 -4.67 -26.28 10.55
C ASP A 39 -3.93 -26.79 11.80
N PRO A 40 -4.64 -26.95 12.93
CA PRO A 40 -4.04 -27.52 14.14
C PRO A 40 -3.56 -28.96 13.87
N THR A 41 -2.36 -29.28 14.34
CA THR A 41 -1.76 -30.60 14.17
C THR A 41 -2.11 -31.49 15.36
N PRO A 42 -2.79 -32.64 15.17
CA PRO A 42 -3.08 -33.56 16.26
C PRO A 42 -1.81 -34.29 16.71
N MET A 43 -1.55 -34.29 18.01
CA MET A 43 -0.43 -34.95 18.64
C MET A 43 -0.80 -36.36 19.12
N LEU A 44 0.20 -37.23 19.27
CA LEU A 44 0.01 -38.63 19.65
C LEU A 44 -0.59 -38.81 21.06
N ASP A 45 -0.49 -37.78 21.91
CA ASP A 45 -1.07 -37.73 23.25
C ASP A 45 -2.54 -37.25 23.27
N GLY A 46 -3.11 -36.96 22.09
CA GLY A 46 -4.47 -36.46 21.94
C GLY A 46 -4.62 -34.95 22.13
N SER A 47 -3.53 -34.21 22.32
CA SER A 47 -3.52 -32.74 22.29
C SER A 47 -3.47 -32.20 20.86
N GLU A 48 -3.82 -30.93 20.68
CA GLU A 48 -3.71 -30.22 19.39
C GLU A 48 -2.63 -29.15 19.50
N GLN A 49 -1.66 -29.18 18.60
CA GLN A 49 -0.73 -28.08 18.41
C GLN A 49 -1.39 -27.04 17.50
N ALA A 50 -1.54 -25.80 17.98
CA ALA A 50 -2.11 -24.72 17.17
C ALA A 50 -1.23 -24.47 15.93
N GLY A 51 -1.86 -24.23 14.79
CA GLY A 51 -1.16 -23.84 13.57
C GLY A 51 -0.60 -22.43 13.65
N GLU A 52 0.39 -22.13 12.82
CA GLU A 52 0.98 -20.79 12.75
C GLU A 52 0.04 -19.84 12.01
N GLU A 53 -0.13 -18.61 12.54
CA GLU A 53 -0.82 -17.52 11.86
C GLU A 53 0.21 -16.66 11.13
N THR A 54 -0.04 -16.40 9.85
CA THR A 54 0.79 -15.53 9.01
C THR A 54 -0.04 -14.35 8.51
N TYR A 55 0.56 -13.15 8.60
CA TYR A 55 -0.04 -11.90 8.15
C TYR A 55 0.77 -11.33 6.98
N ALA A 56 0.12 -11.10 5.84
CA ALA A 56 0.71 -10.43 4.70
C ALA A 56 0.00 -9.10 4.45
N TYR A 57 0.78 -8.02 4.34
CA TYR A 57 0.25 -6.68 4.14
C TYR A 57 0.47 -6.23 2.70
N VAL A 58 -0.52 -5.56 2.11
CA VAL A 58 -0.47 -5.03 0.75
C VAL A 58 -0.97 -3.58 0.75
N LEU A 59 -0.21 -2.69 0.11
CA LEU A 59 -0.65 -1.35 -0.20
C LEU A 59 -1.40 -1.37 -1.55
N ALA A 60 -2.72 -1.30 -1.48
CA ALA A 60 -3.62 -1.27 -2.63
C ALA A 60 -3.97 0.18 -2.99
N LEU A 61 -3.77 0.55 -4.26
CA LEU A 61 -4.02 1.89 -4.76
C LEU A 61 -4.72 1.87 -6.12
N THR A 62 -5.53 2.89 -6.37
CA THR A 62 -6.11 3.17 -7.69
C THR A 62 -5.59 4.54 -8.14
N LEU A 63 -4.77 4.53 -9.19
CA LEU A 63 -4.16 5.73 -9.75
C LEU A 63 -4.90 6.21 -11.00
N GLN A 64 -4.93 7.52 -11.21
CA GLN A 64 -5.38 8.14 -12.46
C GLN A 64 -4.19 8.28 -13.40
N GLN A 65 -4.27 7.69 -14.59
CA GLN A 65 -3.20 7.78 -15.58
C GLN A 65 -3.16 9.19 -16.16
N ASN A 66 -1.97 9.80 -16.23
CA ASN A 66 -1.77 11.15 -16.74
C ASN A 66 -0.74 11.22 -17.90
N TYR A 67 -0.04 10.11 -18.18
CA TYR A 67 0.91 9.90 -19.28
C TYR A 67 2.11 10.86 -19.30
N GLU A 68 2.43 11.47 -18.18
CA GLU A 68 3.61 12.33 -18.04
C GLU A 68 4.84 11.52 -17.60
N PHE A 69 6.05 11.99 -17.89
CA PHE A 69 7.27 11.29 -17.47
C PHE A 69 7.49 11.29 -15.96
N ASP A 70 6.89 12.23 -15.22
CA ASP A 70 6.99 12.31 -13.77
C ASP A 70 5.84 11.60 -13.02
N SER A 71 4.94 10.97 -13.79
CA SER A 71 3.75 10.27 -13.29
C SER A 71 4.05 9.09 -12.38
N LEU A 72 3.09 8.73 -11.54
CA LEU A 72 3.18 7.56 -10.69
C LEU A 72 3.37 6.26 -11.51
N GLU A 73 2.74 6.16 -12.68
CA GLU A 73 2.87 5.01 -13.58
C GLU A 73 4.30 4.84 -14.13
N MET A 74 4.95 5.94 -14.52
CA MET A 74 6.36 5.93 -14.94
C MET A 74 7.30 5.69 -13.77
N PHE A 75 7.00 6.25 -12.60
CA PHE A 75 7.74 5.96 -11.36
C PHE A 75 7.70 4.46 -11.02
N CYS A 76 6.52 3.84 -11.12
CA CYS A 76 6.34 2.40 -10.88
C CYS A 76 7.13 1.56 -11.89
N PHE A 77 7.16 1.95 -13.16
CA PHE A 77 7.93 1.26 -14.19
C PHE A 77 9.44 1.37 -13.96
N ALA A 78 9.94 2.56 -13.61
CA ALA A 78 11.35 2.83 -13.37
C ALA A 78 11.89 2.16 -12.10
N ASN A 79 11.04 2.01 -11.08
CA ASN A 79 11.41 1.41 -9.78
C ASN A 79 10.88 -0.01 -9.60
N ARG A 80 10.40 -0.66 -10.66
CA ARG A 80 9.86 -2.02 -10.60
C ARG A 80 10.81 -3.00 -9.90
N GLY A 81 10.26 -3.76 -8.96
CA GLY A 81 10.99 -4.76 -8.19
C GLY A 81 11.86 -4.21 -7.06
N LYS A 82 12.04 -2.88 -6.95
CA LYS A 82 12.74 -2.25 -5.82
C LYS A 82 11.85 -2.17 -4.60
N GLU A 83 12.48 -2.22 -3.45
CA GLU A 83 11.86 -2.00 -2.14
C GLU A 83 12.14 -0.55 -1.75
N LEU A 84 11.06 0.21 -1.53
CA LEU A 84 11.13 1.63 -1.18
C LEU A 84 10.31 1.88 0.08
N PRO A 85 10.78 2.76 0.98
CA PRO A 85 9.97 3.16 2.11
C PRO A 85 8.76 3.97 1.64
N PHE A 86 7.64 3.80 2.33
CA PHE A 86 6.44 4.60 2.14
C PHE A 86 5.95 5.19 3.47
N VAL A 87 5.22 6.29 3.37
CA VAL A 87 4.44 6.88 4.45
C VAL A 87 3.06 7.22 3.91
N PHE A 88 2.03 6.64 4.52
CA PHE A 88 0.64 6.83 4.16
C PHE A 88 -0.12 7.49 5.30
N THR A 89 -0.64 8.69 5.06
CA THR A 89 -1.54 9.39 6.00
C THR A 89 -2.96 9.32 5.45
N PRO A 90 -3.88 8.52 6.03
CA PRO A 90 -5.24 8.35 5.51
C PRO A 90 -6.08 9.62 5.60
N ASN A 91 -5.83 10.45 6.62
CA ASN A 91 -6.53 11.70 6.85
C ASN A 91 -5.69 12.61 7.74
N ASN A 92 -5.33 13.81 7.27
CA ASN A 92 -4.54 14.79 8.03
C ASN A 92 -5.21 15.20 9.36
N ALA A 93 -6.55 15.13 9.46
CA ALA A 93 -7.28 15.41 10.70
C ALA A 93 -7.32 14.22 11.68
N GLY A 94 -6.96 13.02 11.22
CA GLY A 94 -6.96 11.79 12.01
C GLY A 94 -5.68 11.59 12.83
N GLY A 95 -4.60 12.31 12.52
CA GLY A 95 -3.36 12.31 13.30
C GLY A 95 -2.53 11.03 13.26
N ILE A 96 -2.87 10.06 12.40
CA ILE A 96 -2.14 8.79 12.27
C ILE A 96 -1.60 8.63 10.86
N ASP A 97 -0.32 8.29 10.76
CA ASP A 97 0.32 7.80 9.54
C ASP A 97 0.73 6.35 9.67
N TRP A 98 0.96 5.70 8.53
CA TRP A 98 1.44 4.33 8.42
C TRP A 98 2.69 4.34 7.59
N SER A 99 3.78 3.87 8.15
CA SER A 99 5.07 3.77 7.48
C SER A 99 5.49 2.32 7.28
N GLY A 100 6.33 2.06 6.29
CA GLY A 100 6.86 0.73 6.05
C GLY A 100 7.67 0.69 4.77
N THR A 101 7.98 -0.51 4.31
CA THR A 101 8.67 -0.73 3.03
C THR A 101 7.73 -1.44 2.07
N VAL A 102 7.57 -0.91 0.85
CA VAL A 102 6.77 -1.54 -0.20
C VAL A 102 7.65 -1.97 -1.35
N ARG A 103 7.33 -3.11 -1.95
CA ARG A 103 7.95 -3.53 -3.21
C ARG A 103 7.15 -2.99 -4.38
N ILE A 104 7.76 -2.10 -5.15
CA ILE A 104 7.11 -1.45 -6.28
C ILE A 104 6.85 -2.45 -7.40
N ARG A 105 5.62 -2.47 -7.90
CA ARG A 105 5.23 -3.25 -9.07
C ARG A 105 4.87 -2.32 -10.23
N PRO A 106 5.13 -2.72 -11.47
CA PRO A 106 4.63 -1.98 -12.63
C PRO A 106 3.10 -2.01 -12.62
N VAL A 107 2.50 -0.94 -13.11
CA VAL A 107 1.05 -0.78 -13.21
C VAL A 107 0.61 -0.93 -14.66
N ASN A 108 -0.66 -1.25 -14.88
CA ASN A 108 -1.20 -1.26 -16.23
C ASN A 108 -1.21 0.16 -16.81
N ILE A 109 -0.85 0.31 -18.09
CA ILE A 109 -0.82 1.58 -18.79
C ILE A 109 -1.75 1.48 -20.00
N GLY A 110 -2.61 2.48 -20.19
CA GLY A 110 -3.65 2.52 -21.21
C GLY A 110 -5.03 2.12 -20.72
N GLY A 111 -6.00 2.10 -21.63
CA GLY A 111 -7.40 1.82 -21.34
C GLY A 111 -8.31 2.21 -22.50
N ASP A 112 -9.53 2.62 -22.17
CA ASP A 112 -10.55 3.00 -23.16
C ASP A 112 -10.21 4.33 -23.86
N VAL A 113 -10.40 4.38 -25.17
CA VAL A 113 -10.26 5.61 -25.96
C VAL A 113 -11.34 6.61 -25.55
N LYS A 114 -10.96 7.89 -25.35
CA LYS A 114 -11.83 9.00 -24.91
C LYS A 114 -12.38 8.87 -23.47
N LYS A 115 -11.76 8.05 -22.61
CA LYS A 115 -12.05 8.02 -21.17
C LYS A 115 -10.83 8.44 -20.36
N ARG A 116 -11.08 8.86 -19.11
CA ARG A 116 -10.03 9.02 -18.10
C ARG A 116 -9.69 7.63 -17.60
N ASN A 117 -8.50 7.16 -17.91
CA ASN A 117 -8.08 5.82 -17.54
C ASN A 117 -7.55 5.80 -16.10
N THR A 118 -7.86 4.71 -15.41
CA THR A 118 -7.37 4.43 -14.07
C THR A 118 -6.70 3.07 -14.07
N SER A 119 -5.74 2.89 -13.17
CA SER A 119 -5.08 1.61 -12.97
C SER A 119 -5.09 1.24 -11.50
N ASP A 120 -5.45 0.00 -11.23
CA ASP A 120 -5.30 -0.60 -9.91
C ASP A 120 -3.89 -1.20 -9.78
N ALA A 121 -3.31 -1.00 -8.60
CA ALA A 121 -1.98 -1.48 -8.28
C ALA A 121 -1.92 -2.00 -6.85
N GLU A 122 -1.13 -3.05 -6.67
CA GLU A 122 -0.95 -3.74 -5.39
C GLU A 122 0.55 -3.85 -5.12
N PHE A 123 1.03 -3.11 -4.12
CA PHE A 123 2.41 -3.17 -3.70
C PHE A 123 2.50 -3.97 -2.40
N PRO A 124 3.12 -5.17 -2.41
CA PRO A 124 3.28 -5.94 -1.19
C PRO A 124 4.20 -5.17 -0.24
N ILE A 125 3.79 -5.08 1.02
CA ILE A 125 4.57 -4.50 2.10
C ILE A 125 5.53 -5.57 2.60
N VAL A 126 6.80 -5.21 2.74
CA VAL A 126 7.83 -6.08 3.28
C VAL A 126 7.75 -6.01 4.80
N GLY A 127 7.33 -7.12 5.41
CA GLY A 127 7.07 -7.18 6.86
C GLY A 127 5.75 -6.51 7.22
N GLU A 128 5.75 -5.78 8.34
CA GLU A 128 4.56 -5.16 8.93
C GLU A 128 4.63 -3.63 8.83
N PRO A 129 3.53 -2.95 8.46
CA PRO A 129 3.47 -1.50 8.51
C PRO A 129 3.44 -1.00 9.96
N THR A 130 4.18 0.07 10.24
CA THR A 130 4.28 0.67 11.58
C THR A 130 3.41 1.93 11.66
N PRO A 131 2.48 2.02 12.63
CA PRO A 131 1.72 3.24 12.85
C PRO A 131 2.59 4.34 13.49
N GLY A 132 2.42 5.57 13.02
CA GLY A 132 3.06 6.79 13.52
C GLY A 132 2.03 7.87 13.87
N GLU A 133 2.45 8.86 14.66
CA GLU A 133 1.68 10.07 14.90
C GLU A 133 2.09 11.14 13.88
N VAL A 134 1.10 11.71 13.20
CA VAL A 134 1.33 12.78 12.22
C VAL A 134 1.84 14.01 12.97
N ALA A 135 3.08 14.41 12.67
CA ALA A 135 3.72 15.60 13.22
C ALA A 135 3.04 16.92 12.81
#